data_AF-A0A847WRG9-F1
#
_entry.id   AF-A0A847WRG9-F1
#
_cell.length_a   1.000
_cell.length_b   1.000
_cell.length_c   1.000
_cell.angle_alpha   90.00
_cell.angle_beta   90.00
_cell.angle_gamma   90.00
#
_symmetry.space_group_name_H-M   'P 1'
#
loop_
_entity.id
_entity.type
_entity.pdbx_description
1 polymer ?
#
loop_
_entity_poly.entity_id
_entity_poly.type
_entity_poly.pdbx_seq_one_letter_code
_entity_poly.pdbx_strand_id
1 'polypeptide(L)'
;LIDELIKHNIEPLITIYHWDVPQALMDAYGAWESREIIEDFNTYCETLFKRYGDRVKYWVTLNEQNIFIGLGYRSGLHPPGVKDLKRMYQANHIANIANAKAIETFRKIVKDGKIGPSFAYSPAYPLDSKPENIIAAENAEEINAHWWMDVYAWGHYPKTMWNYLESEGLTPEIEPGDFELLKRAKPDFMGLNYYQTSTFEANPLDGVGEAEMNTTGKKGTSKASGHPGLFKYVKNPYAETTDWDWTIDPEGLRVALRRINNRYQLPVLITENGLGAFDTLEEGDVVNDDYRIDYLESHVAAIQNAISDGVDVLGYCTWSFTDLLSWLNGYQKRYGFVYVNRDESGPKDLRRVKKKSFYWYQEVIKANGLINREK
;
A
#
# COMPACT_ATOMS: atom_id res chain seq x y z
N LEU A 1 20.97 10.10 -9.07
CA LEU A 1 19.64 9.55 -9.41
C LEU A 1 18.64 10.67 -9.67
N ILE A 2 18.29 11.48 -8.67
CA ILE A 2 17.37 12.64 -8.80
C ILE A 2 17.74 13.53 -9.99
N ASP A 3 19.00 13.93 -10.08
CA ASP A 3 19.48 14.80 -11.17
C ASP A 3 19.33 14.17 -12.56
N GLU A 4 19.48 12.85 -12.68
CA GLU A 4 19.30 12.15 -13.95
C GLU A 4 17.81 12.07 -14.31
N LEU A 5 16.91 11.84 -13.35
CA LEU A 5 15.45 11.87 -13.58
C LEU A 5 15.03 13.25 -14.11
N ILE A 6 15.44 14.32 -13.43
CA ILE A 6 15.12 15.71 -13.81
C ILE A 6 15.66 16.04 -15.19
N LYS A 7 16.90 15.63 -15.51
CA LYS A 7 17.51 15.81 -16.82
C LYS A 7 16.67 15.17 -17.96
N HIS A 8 15.94 14.10 -17.67
CA HIS A 8 15.02 13.44 -18.61
C HIS A 8 13.55 13.85 -18.42
N ASN A 9 13.27 14.94 -17.68
CA ASN A 9 11.92 15.44 -17.38
C ASN A 9 11.02 14.41 -16.68
N ILE A 10 11.59 13.58 -15.82
CA ILE A 10 10.85 12.65 -14.96
C ILE A 10 10.78 13.28 -13.57
N GLU A 11 9.56 13.58 -13.11
CA GLU A 11 9.31 14.14 -11.78
C GLU A 11 9.67 13.10 -10.70
N PRO A 12 10.63 13.39 -9.79
CA PRO A 12 10.95 12.46 -8.71
C PRO A 12 9.83 12.46 -7.65
N LEU A 13 9.39 11.26 -7.28
CA LEU A 13 8.59 10.98 -6.08
C LEU A 13 9.49 10.24 -5.09
N ILE A 14 9.82 10.85 -3.96
CA ILE A 14 10.64 10.19 -2.93
C ILE A 14 9.75 9.51 -1.90
N THR A 15 9.87 8.19 -1.77
CA THR A 15 9.39 7.44 -0.60
C THR A 15 10.50 7.39 0.43
N ILE A 16 10.24 7.92 1.63
CA ILE A 16 11.26 8.07 2.68
C ILE A 16 11.54 6.72 3.36
N TYR A 17 10.49 5.95 3.64
CA TYR A 17 10.61 4.68 4.35
C TYR A 17 9.90 3.53 3.61
N HIS A 18 10.67 2.48 3.31
CA HIS A 18 10.15 1.23 2.75
C HIS A 18 10.76 0.03 3.48
N TRP A 19 10.42 -0.08 4.76
CA TRP A 19 10.55 -1.28 5.60
C TRP A 19 11.98 -1.71 5.93
N ASP A 20 12.93 -0.80 5.75
CA ASP A 20 14.36 -1.02 5.77
C ASP A 20 15.04 -0.26 6.91
N VAL A 21 14.39 -0.21 8.09
CA VAL A 21 14.94 0.45 9.27
C VAL A 21 16.34 -0.11 9.59
N PRO A 22 17.35 0.74 9.86
CA PRO A 22 18.69 0.25 10.15
C PRO A 22 18.73 -0.71 11.33
N GLN A 23 19.44 -1.84 11.17
CA GLN A 23 19.57 -2.87 12.21
C GLN A 23 20.09 -2.29 13.54
N ALA A 24 20.97 -1.28 13.50
CA ALA A 24 21.48 -0.64 14.69
C ALA A 24 20.38 -0.01 15.59
N LEU A 25 19.28 0.47 15.00
CA LEU A 25 18.14 1.01 15.77
C LEU A 25 17.28 -0.10 16.38
N MET A 26 17.18 -1.23 15.68
CA MET A 26 16.58 -2.45 16.24
C MET A 26 17.39 -2.95 17.44
N ASP A 27 18.72 -3.03 17.30
CA ASP A 27 19.62 -3.49 18.36
C ASP A 27 19.64 -2.55 19.58
N ALA A 28 19.55 -1.23 19.35
CA ALA A 28 19.62 -0.24 20.41
C ALA A 28 18.35 -0.17 21.27
N TYR A 29 17.17 -0.15 20.63
CA TYR A 29 15.92 0.14 21.33
C TYR A 29 14.68 -0.55 20.73
N GLY A 30 14.84 -1.50 19.80
CA GLY A 30 13.71 -2.19 19.17
C GLY A 30 13.02 -1.41 18.06
N ALA A 31 13.71 -0.46 17.43
CA ALA A 31 13.19 0.31 16.29
C ALA A 31 11.79 0.92 16.55
N TRP A 32 10.77 0.44 15.83
CA TRP A 32 9.40 0.98 15.89
C TRP A 32 8.68 0.75 17.23
N GLU A 33 9.26 -0.01 18.15
CA GLU A 33 8.72 -0.20 19.50
C GLU A 33 9.14 0.88 20.50
N SER A 34 10.13 1.73 20.15
CA SER A 34 10.57 2.84 21.00
C SER A 34 10.23 4.18 20.39
N ARG A 35 9.83 5.14 21.25
CA ARG A 35 9.63 6.54 20.86
C ARG A 35 10.90 7.25 20.43
N GLU A 36 12.08 6.73 20.74
CA GLU A 36 13.36 7.26 20.23
C GLU A 36 13.36 7.33 18.69
N ILE A 37 12.68 6.40 18.01
CA ILE A 37 12.60 6.40 16.55
C ILE A 37 11.90 7.64 15.98
N ILE A 38 11.06 8.34 16.75
CA ILE A 38 10.34 9.52 16.27
C ILE A 38 11.33 10.62 15.87
N GLU A 39 12.33 10.89 16.72
CA GLU A 39 13.33 11.93 16.43
C GLU A 39 14.44 11.43 15.50
N ASP A 40 14.82 10.15 15.56
CA ASP A 40 15.79 9.58 14.62
C ASP A 40 15.25 9.58 13.18
N PHE A 41 13.99 9.13 13.01
CA PHE A 41 13.31 9.19 11.72
C PHE A 41 13.10 10.63 11.25
N ASN A 42 12.71 11.54 12.15
CA ASN A 42 12.55 12.96 11.82
C ASN A 42 13.87 13.61 11.39
N THR A 43 14.99 13.27 12.03
CA THR A 43 16.33 13.75 11.67
C THR A 43 16.74 13.25 10.27
N TYR A 44 16.45 11.98 9.96
CA TYR A 44 16.62 11.44 8.62
C TYR A 44 15.75 12.17 7.59
N CYS A 45 14.46 12.38 7.88
CA CYS A 45 13.54 13.15 7.02
C CYS A 45 14.05 14.56 6.77
N GLU A 46 14.41 15.30 7.82
CA GLU A 46 14.96 16.66 7.75
C GLU A 46 16.22 16.72 6.88
N THR A 47 17.08 15.70 6.97
CA THR A 47 18.27 15.58 6.13
C THR A 47 17.87 15.48 4.65
N LEU A 48 16.93 14.60 4.30
CA LEU A 48 16.46 14.47 2.92
C LEU A 48 15.81 15.76 2.42
N PHE A 49 14.94 16.37 3.22
CA PHE A 49 14.23 17.61 2.86
C PHE A 49 15.20 18.75 2.58
N LYS A 50 16.23 18.93 3.42
CA LYS A 50 17.26 19.96 3.21
C LYS A 50 18.11 19.72 1.97
N ARG A 51 18.33 18.46 1.58
CA ARG A 51 19.22 18.12 0.45
C ARG A 51 18.53 18.06 -0.90
N TYR A 52 17.24 17.70 -0.92
CA TYR A 52 16.52 17.41 -2.16
C TYR A 52 15.23 18.21 -2.31
N GLY A 53 14.76 18.91 -1.27
CA GLY A 53 13.52 19.69 -1.30
C GLY A 53 13.54 20.88 -2.27
N ASP A 54 14.72 21.28 -2.76
CA ASP A 54 14.86 22.28 -3.82
C ASP A 54 14.43 21.77 -5.20
N ARG A 55 14.40 20.45 -5.39
CA ARG A 55 14.21 19.79 -6.70
C ARG A 55 13.22 18.63 -6.70
N VAL A 56 12.68 18.25 -5.54
CA VAL A 56 11.70 17.17 -5.39
C VAL A 56 10.42 17.75 -4.80
N LYS A 57 9.33 17.70 -5.58
CA LYS A 57 8.03 18.23 -5.16
C LYS A 57 7.21 17.23 -4.36
N TYR A 58 7.20 15.94 -4.73
CA TYR A 58 6.32 14.94 -4.14
C TYR A 58 7.07 13.97 -3.21
N TRP A 59 6.48 13.72 -2.05
CA TRP A 59 7.09 12.95 -0.97
C TRP A 59 6.08 11.99 -0.34
N VAL A 60 6.45 10.72 -0.21
CA VAL A 60 5.76 9.73 0.59
C VAL A 60 6.54 9.51 1.88
N THR A 61 5.88 9.61 3.04
CA THR A 61 6.53 9.34 4.34
C THR A 61 6.71 7.83 4.55
N LEU A 62 5.72 7.20 5.17
CA LEU A 62 5.68 5.77 5.41
C LEU A 62 4.89 5.11 4.27
N ASN A 63 5.53 4.20 3.55
CA ASN A 63 4.85 3.36 2.58
C ASN A 63 4.30 2.10 3.27
N GLU A 64 2.99 1.88 3.11
CA GLU A 64 2.30 0.66 3.54
C GLU A 64 2.54 0.32 5.01
N GLN A 65 2.29 1.30 5.90
CA GLN A 65 2.48 1.12 7.34
C GLN A 65 1.76 -0.09 7.90
N ASN A 66 0.51 -0.31 7.47
CA ASN A 66 -0.29 -1.46 7.85
C ASN A 66 0.37 -2.80 7.46
N ILE A 67 1.15 -2.83 6.39
CA ILE A 67 1.86 -4.03 5.95
C ILE A 67 3.10 -4.26 6.80
N PHE A 68 4.03 -3.31 6.94
CA PHE A 68 5.25 -3.58 7.72
C PHE A 68 4.96 -3.80 9.21
N ILE A 69 3.96 -3.09 9.76
CA ILE A 69 3.52 -3.32 11.14
C ILE A 69 2.80 -4.68 11.26
N GLY A 70 1.85 -4.98 10.37
CA GLY A 70 1.10 -6.24 10.42
C GLY A 70 1.99 -7.46 10.19
N LEU A 71 2.85 -7.43 9.18
CA LEU A 71 3.78 -8.53 8.89
C LEU A 71 4.91 -8.63 9.91
N GLY A 72 5.33 -7.51 10.51
CA GLY A 72 6.40 -7.48 11.51
C GLY A 72 5.98 -7.92 12.91
N TYR A 73 4.75 -7.59 13.32
CA TYR A 73 4.30 -7.73 14.72
C TYR A 73 3.05 -8.59 14.91
N ARG A 74 2.24 -8.86 13.86
CA ARG A 74 1.08 -9.78 13.96
C ARG A 74 1.41 -11.16 13.41
N SER A 75 1.79 -11.24 12.13
CA SER A 75 2.05 -12.53 11.48
C SER A 75 3.49 -13.02 11.65
N GLY A 76 4.42 -12.12 11.98
CA GLY A 76 5.85 -12.41 12.14
C GLY A 76 6.54 -12.88 10.85
N LEU A 77 6.00 -12.50 9.68
CA LEU A 77 6.55 -12.85 8.37
C LEU A 77 7.69 -11.92 7.94
N HIS A 78 7.68 -10.67 8.41
CA HIS A 78 8.74 -9.68 8.21
C HIS A 78 9.44 -9.36 9.52
N PRO A 79 10.63 -8.72 9.50
CA PRO A 79 11.26 -8.20 10.70
C PRO A 79 10.31 -7.32 11.53
N PRO A 80 10.31 -7.41 12.87
CA PRO A 80 11.21 -8.22 13.71
C PRO A 80 10.79 -9.70 13.91
N GLY A 81 9.77 -10.20 13.21
CA GLY A 81 9.30 -11.58 13.35
C GLY A 81 8.47 -11.81 14.62
N VAL A 82 7.83 -10.76 15.12
CA VAL A 82 7.01 -10.76 16.33
C VAL A 82 5.58 -11.20 16.01
N LYS A 83 4.94 -11.88 16.96
CA LYS A 83 3.54 -12.31 16.90
C LYS A 83 2.82 -11.89 18.20
N ASP A 84 2.59 -10.60 18.34
CA ASP A 84 2.01 -9.96 19.52
C ASP A 84 1.21 -8.72 19.11
N LEU A 85 -0.12 -8.80 19.26
CA LEU A 85 -1.02 -7.71 18.88
C LEU A 85 -0.86 -6.46 19.74
N LYS A 86 -0.52 -6.59 21.02
CA LYS A 86 -0.33 -5.42 21.89
C LYS A 86 0.89 -4.63 21.43
N ARG A 87 1.98 -5.33 21.13
CA ARG A 87 3.20 -4.74 20.56
C ARG A 87 2.94 -4.16 19.17
N MET A 88 2.15 -4.85 18.34
CA MET A 88 1.74 -4.34 17.02
C MET A 88 1.04 -2.98 17.12
N TYR A 89 0.02 -2.85 17.99
CA TYR A 89 -0.71 -1.59 18.13
C TYR A 89 0.16 -0.48 18.76
N GLN A 90 1.06 -0.83 19.69
CA GLN A 90 2.02 0.12 20.24
C GLN A 90 2.99 0.66 19.17
N ALA A 91 3.60 -0.23 18.40
CA ALA A 91 4.51 0.15 17.31
C ALA A 91 3.79 0.94 16.22
N ASN A 92 2.53 0.59 15.91
CA ASN A 92 1.69 1.35 15.00
C ASN A 92 1.48 2.79 15.48
N HIS A 93 1.23 2.98 16.77
CA HIS A 93 1.03 4.31 17.33
C HIS A 93 2.30 5.16 17.24
N ILE A 94 3.46 4.59 17.57
CA ILE A 94 4.76 5.26 17.44
C ILE A 94 5.03 5.65 15.96
N ALA A 95 4.76 4.75 15.02
CA ALA A 95 4.87 5.04 13.59
C ALA A 95 3.95 6.19 13.15
N ASN A 96 2.72 6.26 13.67
CA ASN A 96 1.80 7.38 13.42
C ASN A 96 2.39 8.72 13.91
N ILE A 97 2.99 8.73 15.09
CA ILE A 97 3.64 9.93 15.65
C ILE A 97 4.86 10.34 14.81
N ALA A 98 5.69 9.38 14.40
CA ALA A 98 6.83 9.63 13.52
C ALA A 98 6.42 10.20 12.16
N ASN A 99 5.35 9.67 11.55
CA ASN A 99 4.76 10.21 10.33
C ASN A 99 4.28 11.67 10.51
N ALA A 100 3.52 11.94 11.57
CA ALA A 100 3.01 13.28 11.85
C ALA A 100 4.14 14.28 12.11
N LYS A 101 5.18 13.87 12.85
CA LYS A 101 6.38 14.67 13.09
C LYS A 101 7.12 15.00 11.79
N ALA A 102 7.31 14.03 10.90
CA ALA A 102 7.94 14.24 9.61
C ALA A 102 7.16 15.24 8.73
N ILE A 103 5.83 15.14 8.69
CA ILE A 103 4.97 16.09 7.97
C ILE A 103 5.09 17.50 8.57
N GLU A 104 5.08 17.63 9.91
CA GLU A 104 5.26 18.93 10.57
C GLU A 104 6.61 19.59 10.21
N THR A 105 7.68 18.80 10.19
CA THR A 105 9.02 19.26 9.78
C THR A 105 9.08 19.61 8.30
N PHE A 106 8.44 18.83 7.43
CA PHE A 106 8.36 19.09 6.00
C PHE A 106 7.81 20.48 5.69
N ARG A 107 6.72 20.89 6.35
CA ARG A 107 6.09 22.22 6.15
C ARG A 107 7.03 23.39 6.45
N LYS A 108 8.01 23.19 7.33
CA LYS A 108 8.99 24.22 7.71
C LYS A 108 10.12 24.35 6.66
N ILE A 109 10.39 23.28 5.92
CA ILE A 109 11.57 23.17 5.05
C ILE A 109 11.19 23.25 3.56
N VAL A 110 10.20 22.48 3.11
CA VAL A 110 9.80 22.36 1.71
C VAL A 110 8.44 23.02 1.50
N LYS A 111 8.45 24.35 1.36
CA LYS A 111 7.21 25.18 1.40
C LYS A 111 6.22 24.89 0.28
N ASP A 112 6.70 24.57 -0.92
CA ASP A 112 5.87 24.35 -2.12
C ASP A 112 5.71 22.86 -2.47
N GLY A 113 6.21 21.98 -1.60
CA GLY A 113 6.14 20.53 -1.79
C GLY A 113 4.81 19.92 -1.35
N LYS A 114 4.61 18.67 -1.75
CA LYS A 114 3.45 17.85 -1.45
C LYS A 114 3.88 16.58 -0.72
N ILE A 115 3.30 16.32 0.44
CA ILE A 115 3.66 15.18 1.28
C ILE A 115 2.42 14.43 1.79
N GLY A 116 2.50 13.10 1.83
CA GLY A 116 1.47 12.25 2.41
C GLY A 116 1.98 10.85 2.76
N PRO A 117 1.33 10.11 3.67
CA PRO A 117 1.58 8.69 3.84
C PRO A 117 0.99 7.89 2.66
N SER A 118 1.45 6.66 2.46
CA SER A 118 0.89 5.76 1.46
C SER A 118 0.34 4.49 2.10
N PHE A 119 -0.90 4.15 1.77
CA PHE A 119 -1.66 3.11 2.44
C PHE A 119 -1.98 1.94 1.50
N ALA A 120 -1.69 0.71 1.96
CA ALA A 120 -2.09 -0.51 1.27
C ALA A 120 -3.57 -0.77 1.52
N TYR A 121 -4.40 -0.45 0.53
CA TYR A 121 -5.84 -0.45 0.71
C TYR A 121 -6.49 -1.58 -0.09
N SER A 122 -7.19 -2.44 0.63
CA SER A 122 -8.14 -3.40 0.09
C SER A 122 -9.55 -3.04 0.59
N PRO A 123 -10.37 -2.33 -0.20
CA PRO A 123 -11.72 -1.97 0.21
C PRO A 123 -12.55 -3.20 0.59
N ALA A 124 -13.23 -3.12 1.74
CA ALA A 124 -14.10 -4.17 2.21
C ALA A 124 -15.45 -4.15 1.49
N TYR A 125 -15.86 -5.31 1.00
CA TYR A 125 -17.20 -5.59 0.46
C TYR A 125 -17.95 -6.58 1.36
N PRO A 126 -19.25 -6.39 1.60
CA PRO A 126 -20.08 -7.46 2.14
C PRO A 126 -20.33 -8.53 1.08
N LEU A 127 -20.41 -9.79 1.49
CA LEU A 127 -20.74 -10.90 0.59
C LEU A 127 -22.11 -10.72 -0.08
N ASP A 128 -23.10 -10.31 0.72
CA ASP A 128 -24.49 -10.11 0.31
C ASP A 128 -25.17 -9.05 1.19
N SER A 129 -26.48 -8.86 1.00
CA SER A 129 -27.27 -7.88 1.74
C SER A 129 -27.78 -8.38 3.11
N LYS A 130 -27.30 -9.52 3.61
CA LYS A 130 -27.66 -9.95 4.97
C LYS A 130 -27.13 -8.93 5.98
N PRO A 131 -27.95 -8.45 6.93
CA PRO A 131 -27.51 -7.44 7.88
C PRO A 131 -26.22 -7.80 8.62
N GLU A 132 -26.03 -9.06 9.01
CA GLU A 132 -24.81 -9.51 9.66
C GLU A 132 -23.55 -9.42 8.76
N ASN A 133 -23.70 -9.58 7.44
CA ASN A 133 -22.61 -9.45 6.48
C ASN A 133 -22.29 -7.98 6.19
N ILE A 134 -23.29 -7.10 6.23
CA ILE A 134 -23.08 -5.65 6.18
C ILE A 134 -22.24 -5.21 7.39
N ILE A 135 -22.63 -5.62 8.60
CA ILE A 135 -21.87 -5.29 9.83
C ILE A 135 -20.45 -5.87 9.77
N ALA A 136 -20.27 -7.09 9.26
CA ALA A 136 -18.95 -7.68 9.08
C ALA A 136 -18.07 -6.84 8.15
N ALA A 137 -18.61 -6.32 7.04
CA ALA A 137 -17.89 -5.44 6.14
C ALA A 137 -17.59 -4.06 6.75
N GLU A 138 -18.48 -3.48 7.54
CA GLU A 138 -18.23 -2.24 8.29
C GLU A 138 -17.10 -2.43 9.31
N ASN A 139 -17.14 -3.52 10.09
CA ASN A 139 -16.07 -3.88 11.01
C ASN A 139 -14.73 -4.09 10.28
N ALA A 140 -14.76 -4.78 9.14
CA ALA A 140 -13.58 -5.04 8.33
C ALA A 140 -13.00 -3.74 7.75
N GLU A 141 -13.82 -2.82 7.25
CA GLU A 141 -13.37 -1.52 6.74
C GLU A 141 -12.77 -0.67 7.88
N GLU A 142 -13.41 -0.65 9.04
CA GLU A 142 -12.95 0.14 10.17
C GLU A 142 -11.59 -0.37 10.71
N ILE A 143 -11.46 -1.68 10.92
CA ILE A 143 -10.21 -2.26 11.43
C ILE A 143 -9.11 -2.27 10.38
N ASN A 144 -9.42 -2.57 9.10
CA ASN A 144 -8.41 -2.80 8.06
C ASN A 144 -8.02 -1.53 7.33
N ALA A 145 -8.81 -0.45 7.41
CA ALA A 145 -8.60 0.77 6.63
C ALA A 145 -8.69 2.05 7.48
N HIS A 146 -9.85 2.31 8.12
CA HIS A 146 -10.06 3.54 8.89
C HIS A 146 -9.09 3.67 10.07
N TRP A 147 -8.70 2.56 10.71
CA TRP A 147 -7.71 2.55 11.79
C TRP A 147 -6.39 3.25 11.44
N TRP A 148 -5.99 3.24 10.17
CA TRP A 148 -4.82 3.97 9.67
C TRP A 148 -5.20 5.30 9.01
N MET A 149 -6.11 5.27 8.04
CA MET A 149 -6.41 6.46 7.24
C MET A 149 -7.10 7.58 8.03
N ASP A 150 -7.91 7.27 9.04
CA ASP A 150 -8.50 8.30 9.93
C ASP A 150 -7.39 8.99 10.74
N VAL A 151 -6.33 8.28 11.13
CA VAL A 151 -5.18 8.90 11.82
C VAL A 151 -4.41 9.79 10.87
N TYR A 152 -4.17 9.36 9.64
CA TYR A 152 -3.50 10.18 8.63
C TYR A 152 -4.28 11.46 8.30
N ALA A 153 -5.59 11.36 8.07
CA ALA A 153 -6.41 12.48 7.64
C ALA A 153 -6.86 13.37 8.80
N TRP A 154 -7.31 12.78 9.90
CA TRP A 154 -7.98 13.48 10.99
C TRP A 154 -7.18 13.52 12.29
N GLY A 155 -6.26 12.58 12.50
CA GLY A 155 -5.44 12.50 13.69
C GLY A 155 -6.16 11.89 14.89
N HIS A 156 -7.11 10.99 14.65
CA HIS A 156 -7.77 10.21 15.69
C HIS A 156 -8.06 8.78 15.19
N TYR A 157 -8.19 7.86 16.13
CA TYR A 157 -8.63 6.49 15.85
C TYR A 157 -10.16 6.44 15.75
N PRO A 158 -10.72 5.49 14.98
CA PRO A 158 -12.16 5.27 14.93
C PRO A 158 -12.65 4.62 16.24
N LYS A 159 -13.81 5.08 16.73
CA LYS A 159 -14.26 4.82 18.12
C LYS A 159 -14.72 3.37 18.35
N THR A 160 -15.39 2.77 17.38
CA THR A 160 -15.91 1.40 17.52
C THR A 160 -14.73 0.44 17.69
N MET A 161 -13.73 0.60 16.84
CA MET A 161 -12.51 -0.19 16.86
C MET A 161 -11.67 0.07 18.12
N TRP A 162 -11.55 1.34 18.55
CA TRP A 162 -10.88 1.68 19.80
C TRP A 162 -11.49 0.93 20.99
N ASN A 163 -12.83 0.96 21.13
CA ASN A 163 -13.53 0.28 22.21
C ASN A 163 -13.31 -1.24 22.19
N TYR A 164 -13.30 -1.84 20.99
CA TYR A 164 -12.99 -3.27 20.85
C TYR A 164 -11.56 -3.57 21.31
N LEU A 165 -10.56 -2.79 20.90
CA LEU A 165 -9.19 -3.00 21.36
C LEU A 165 -9.04 -2.78 22.86
N GLU A 166 -9.80 -1.84 23.43
CA GLU A 166 -9.78 -1.58 24.87
C GLU A 166 -10.32 -2.78 25.65
N SER A 167 -11.42 -3.40 25.19
CA SER A 167 -11.96 -4.61 25.82
C SER A 167 -11.00 -5.81 25.74
N GLU A 168 -10.14 -5.84 24.73
CA GLU A 168 -9.11 -6.88 24.55
C GLU A 168 -7.77 -6.51 25.22
N GLY A 169 -7.64 -5.33 25.84
CA GLY A 169 -6.39 -4.84 26.43
C GLY A 169 -5.31 -4.44 25.40
N LEU A 170 -5.68 -4.26 24.14
CA LEU A 170 -4.81 -4.06 22.97
C LEU A 170 -4.58 -2.61 22.58
N THR A 171 -5.26 -1.64 23.17
CA THR A 171 -5.06 -0.20 22.85
C THR A 171 -3.62 0.24 23.09
N PRO A 172 -3.05 1.11 22.24
CA PRO A 172 -1.71 1.65 22.47
C PRO A 172 -1.71 2.61 23.67
N GLU A 173 -0.55 2.75 24.29
CA GLU A 173 -0.29 3.79 25.28
C GLU A 173 -0.16 5.14 24.58
N ILE A 174 -0.98 6.10 25.02
CA ILE A 174 -1.01 7.47 24.51
C ILE A 174 -0.27 8.38 25.49
N GLU A 175 0.65 9.19 24.98
CA GLU A 175 1.36 10.21 25.75
C GLU A 175 0.74 11.60 25.57
N PRO A 176 0.92 12.50 26.57
CA PRO A 176 0.46 13.89 26.45
C PRO A 176 1.01 14.56 25.18
N GLY A 177 0.12 15.09 24.33
CA GLY A 177 0.49 15.80 23.11
C GLY A 177 0.43 14.96 21.82
N ASP A 178 0.25 13.64 21.92
CA ASP A 178 0.19 12.75 20.75
C ASP A 178 -0.97 13.13 19.82
N PHE A 179 -2.20 13.22 20.33
CA PHE A 179 -3.35 13.58 19.52
C PHE A 179 -3.25 15.01 18.96
N GLU A 180 -2.63 15.93 19.69
CA GLU A 180 -2.39 17.30 19.25
C GLU A 180 -1.42 17.34 18.07
N LEU A 181 -0.40 16.48 18.05
CA LEU A 181 0.52 16.34 16.92
C LEU A 181 -0.17 15.66 15.73
N LEU A 182 -0.85 14.55 15.95
CA LEU A 182 -1.59 13.84 14.90
C LEU A 182 -2.62 14.73 14.22
N LYS A 183 -3.37 15.53 14.98
CA LYS A 183 -4.42 16.42 14.44
C LYS A 183 -3.87 17.52 13.55
N ARG A 184 -2.72 18.11 13.89
CA ARG A 184 -2.16 19.27 13.14
C ARG A 184 -1.32 18.87 11.93
N ALA A 185 -0.81 17.64 11.89
CA ALA A 185 0.03 17.14 10.80
C ALA A 185 -0.79 16.67 9.58
N LYS A 186 -1.41 17.62 8.85
CA LYS A 186 -2.25 17.30 7.70
C LYS A 186 -1.44 16.97 6.44
N PRO A 187 -1.71 15.84 5.76
CA PRO A 187 -1.09 15.52 4.48
C PRO A 187 -1.71 16.37 3.35
N ASP A 188 -1.00 16.49 2.23
CA ASP A 188 -1.56 17.07 1.00
C ASP A 188 -2.38 16.08 0.17
N PHE A 189 -2.09 14.79 0.32
CA PHE A 189 -2.71 13.71 -0.43
C PHE A 189 -2.73 12.42 0.41
N MET A 190 -3.61 11.49 0.06
CA MET A 190 -3.54 10.10 0.51
C MET A 190 -2.82 9.29 -0.56
N GLY A 191 -1.70 8.67 -0.21
CA GLY A 191 -1.05 7.69 -1.08
C GLY A 191 -1.83 6.37 -1.06
N LEU A 192 -1.99 5.74 -2.22
CA LEU A 192 -2.78 4.51 -2.38
C LEU A 192 -1.96 3.42 -3.08
N ASN A 193 -1.69 2.33 -2.35
CA ASN A 193 -1.22 1.07 -2.90
C ASN A 193 -2.43 0.15 -3.04
N TYR A 194 -2.84 -0.15 -4.27
CA TYR A 194 -4.05 -0.94 -4.56
C TYR A 194 -3.72 -2.16 -5.41
N TYR A 195 -4.30 -3.31 -5.04
CA TYR A 195 -4.19 -4.54 -5.82
C TYR A 195 -5.52 -5.28 -5.97
N GLN A 196 -6.35 -5.27 -4.92
CA GLN A 196 -7.55 -6.08 -4.83
C GLN A 196 -8.53 -5.48 -3.83
N THR A 197 -9.78 -5.91 -3.90
CA THR A 197 -10.76 -5.79 -2.82
C THR A 197 -10.74 -7.01 -1.92
N SER A 198 -11.49 -6.96 -0.82
CA SER A 198 -11.70 -8.12 0.04
C SER A 198 -13.16 -8.24 0.42
N THR A 199 -13.73 -9.44 0.27
CA THR A 199 -15.13 -9.70 0.58
C THR A 199 -15.25 -10.40 1.93
N PHE A 200 -16.21 -9.97 2.73
CA PHE A 200 -16.39 -10.39 4.11
C PHE A 200 -17.82 -10.89 4.37
N GLU A 201 -17.90 -11.88 5.25
CA GLU A 201 -19.16 -12.32 5.84
C GLU A 201 -19.04 -12.42 7.37
N ALA A 202 -20.17 -12.56 8.05
CA ALA A 202 -20.24 -12.67 9.50
C ALA A 202 -19.38 -13.83 10.04
N ASN A 203 -18.72 -13.59 11.17
CA ASN A 203 -17.85 -14.57 11.82
C ASN A 203 -18.22 -14.69 13.30
N PRO A 204 -18.66 -15.87 13.78
CA PRO A 204 -19.04 -16.04 15.18
C PRO A 204 -17.81 -15.94 16.11
N LEU A 205 -18.05 -15.85 17.41
CA LEU A 205 -17.00 -15.70 18.43
C LEU A 205 -16.02 -16.88 18.47
N ASP A 206 -16.48 -18.08 18.12
CA ASP A 206 -15.70 -19.31 17.97
C ASP A 206 -15.33 -19.60 16.50
N GLY A 207 -15.40 -18.56 15.66
CA GLY A 207 -15.24 -18.65 14.22
C GLY A 207 -13.79 -18.70 13.74
N VAL A 208 -13.61 -18.29 12.47
CA VAL A 208 -12.32 -18.40 11.76
C VAL A 208 -11.34 -17.35 12.28
N GLY A 209 -10.15 -17.81 12.71
CA GLY A 209 -9.02 -16.96 13.07
C GLY A 209 -8.09 -16.63 11.89
N GLU A 210 -6.96 -15.98 12.18
CA GLU A 210 -5.96 -15.64 11.16
C GLU A 210 -5.30 -16.91 10.58
N ALA A 211 -5.11 -16.94 9.26
CA ALA A 211 -4.49 -18.05 8.55
C ALA A 211 -3.32 -17.61 7.67
N GLU A 212 -2.50 -18.58 7.26
CA GLU A 212 -1.36 -18.36 6.36
C GLU A 212 -1.80 -17.92 4.95
N MET A 213 -1.05 -16.97 4.39
CA MET A 213 -1.25 -16.46 3.03
C MET A 213 -0.73 -17.45 1.96
N ASN A 214 -1.33 -17.41 0.76
CA ASN A 214 -0.77 -18.10 -0.41
C ASN A 214 0.48 -17.37 -0.92
N THR A 215 1.65 -17.96 -0.67
CA THR A 215 2.95 -17.45 -1.13
C THR A 215 3.53 -18.24 -2.31
N THR A 216 2.79 -19.23 -2.83
CA THR A 216 3.32 -20.21 -3.81
C THR A 216 2.95 -19.90 -5.26
N GLY A 217 1.89 -19.13 -5.48
CA GLY A 217 1.32 -18.93 -6.82
C GLY A 217 0.54 -20.14 -7.32
N LYS A 218 0.20 -21.09 -6.43
CA LYS A 218 -0.75 -22.15 -6.74
C LYS A 218 -2.16 -21.67 -6.41
N LYS A 219 -2.97 -21.47 -7.44
CA LYS A 219 -4.36 -21.01 -7.31
C LYS A 219 -5.20 -21.99 -6.48
N GLY A 220 -6.12 -21.45 -5.70
CA GLY A 220 -7.05 -22.16 -4.83
C GLY A 220 -6.44 -22.71 -3.54
N THR A 221 -5.30 -22.16 -3.10
CA THR A 221 -4.60 -22.64 -1.88
C THR A 221 -4.69 -21.70 -0.70
N SER A 222 -5.28 -20.51 -0.88
CA SER A 222 -5.57 -19.60 0.23
C SER A 222 -6.53 -20.24 1.24
N LYS A 223 -6.17 -20.13 2.53
CA LYS A 223 -6.95 -20.65 3.65
C LYS A 223 -8.00 -19.62 4.09
N ALA A 224 -9.08 -20.09 4.70
CA ALA A 224 -10.04 -19.20 5.35
C ALA A 224 -9.34 -18.44 6.48
N SER A 225 -9.47 -17.12 6.48
CA SER A 225 -8.85 -16.23 7.46
C SER A 225 -9.90 -15.24 7.95
N GLY A 226 -9.84 -14.85 9.22
CA GLY A 226 -10.80 -13.94 9.80
C GLY A 226 -10.41 -13.47 11.19
N HIS A 227 -11.31 -12.68 11.76
CA HIS A 227 -11.24 -12.19 13.12
C HIS A 227 -12.51 -12.64 13.86
N PRO A 228 -12.44 -13.62 14.79
CA PRO A 228 -13.61 -14.17 15.47
C PRO A 228 -14.45 -13.06 16.13
N GLY A 229 -15.76 -13.13 15.97
CA GLY A 229 -16.70 -12.13 16.45
C GLY A 229 -16.83 -10.86 15.60
N LEU A 230 -15.95 -10.63 14.61
CA LEU A 230 -15.98 -9.42 13.77
C LEU A 230 -16.33 -9.75 12.31
N PHE A 231 -15.50 -10.53 11.62
CA PHE A 231 -15.65 -10.86 10.20
C PHE A 231 -14.73 -12.02 9.80
N LYS A 232 -15.00 -12.64 8.65
CA LYS A 232 -14.06 -13.55 7.98
C LYS A 232 -14.06 -13.29 6.48
N TYR A 233 -12.90 -13.51 5.87
CA TYR A 233 -12.71 -13.39 4.44
C TYR A 233 -13.44 -14.50 3.70
N VAL A 234 -14.06 -14.15 2.59
CA VAL A 234 -14.68 -15.08 1.65
C VAL A 234 -14.30 -14.71 0.22
N LYS A 235 -14.21 -15.71 -0.64
CA LYS A 235 -13.98 -15.47 -2.06
C LYS A 235 -15.18 -14.73 -2.66
N ASN A 236 -14.93 -13.63 -3.36
CA ASN A 236 -15.94 -12.96 -4.16
C ASN A 236 -16.35 -13.85 -5.35
N PRO A 237 -17.62 -14.30 -5.46
CA PRO A 237 -18.06 -15.15 -6.57
C PRO A 237 -18.20 -14.39 -7.89
N TYR A 238 -18.11 -13.06 -7.88
CA TYR A 238 -18.31 -12.19 -9.05
C TYR A 238 -17.03 -11.65 -9.65
N ALA A 239 -15.86 -11.98 -9.08
CA ALA A 239 -14.58 -11.47 -9.52
C ALA A 239 -13.58 -12.61 -9.79
N GLU A 240 -12.72 -12.39 -10.78
CA GLU A 240 -11.62 -13.29 -11.06
C GLU A 240 -10.50 -13.14 -10.02
N THR A 241 -9.55 -14.07 -10.05
CA THR A 241 -8.42 -14.09 -9.14
C THR A 241 -7.14 -14.41 -9.90
N THR A 242 -6.03 -13.83 -9.48
CA THR A 242 -4.68 -14.20 -9.92
C THR A 242 -4.33 -15.63 -9.50
N ASP A 243 -3.17 -16.12 -9.93
CA ASP A 243 -2.64 -17.42 -9.47
C ASP A 243 -2.28 -17.44 -7.96
N TRP A 244 -2.16 -16.26 -7.34
CA TRP A 244 -1.98 -16.09 -5.89
C TRP A 244 -3.31 -15.88 -5.15
N ASP A 245 -4.45 -16.18 -5.79
CA ASP A 245 -5.81 -15.97 -5.26
C ASP A 245 -6.18 -14.52 -4.96
N TRP A 246 -5.36 -13.54 -5.39
CA TRP A 246 -5.71 -12.13 -5.22
C TRP A 246 -6.81 -11.74 -6.18
N THR A 247 -7.84 -11.05 -5.69
CA THR A 247 -8.97 -10.63 -6.51
C THR A 247 -8.54 -9.60 -7.56
N ILE A 248 -8.91 -9.84 -8.82
CA ILE A 248 -8.73 -8.86 -9.90
C ILE A 248 -10.03 -8.05 -9.97
N ASP A 249 -10.01 -6.85 -9.40
CA ASP A 249 -11.19 -5.98 -9.30
C ASP A 249 -10.82 -4.52 -9.65
N PRO A 250 -10.86 -4.12 -10.93
CA PRO A 250 -10.59 -2.74 -11.32
C PRO A 250 -11.66 -1.77 -10.79
N GLU A 251 -12.93 -2.17 -10.68
CA GLU A 251 -13.98 -1.30 -10.13
C GLU A 251 -13.77 -1.05 -8.63
N GLY A 252 -13.16 -2.01 -7.93
CA GLY A 252 -12.66 -1.84 -6.56
C GLY A 252 -11.67 -0.70 -6.39
N LEU A 253 -10.83 -0.41 -7.39
CA LEU A 253 -9.97 0.78 -7.36
C LEU A 253 -10.81 2.07 -7.40
N ARG A 254 -11.84 2.11 -8.26
CA ARG A 254 -12.77 3.25 -8.29
C ARG A 254 -13.52 3.40 -6.97
N VAL A 255 -13.93 2.29 -6.33
CA VAL A 255 -14.51 2.33 -4.99
C VAL A 255 -13.53 2.89 -3.97
N ALA A 256 -12.27 2.43 -3.97
CA ALA A 256 -11.22 2.94 -3.08
C ALA A 256 -11.06 4.46 -3.21
N LEU A 257 -10.91 4.93 -4.45
CA LEU A 257 -10.76 6.35 -4.79
C LEU A 257 -11.99 7.17 -4.33
N ARG A 258 -13.20 6.67 -4.60
CA ARG A 258 -14.43 7.31 -4.15
C ARG A 258 -14.55 7.35 -2.62
N ARG A 259 -14.19 6.28 -1.91
CA ARG A 259 -14.24 6.23 -0.44
C ARG A 259 -13.26 7.23 0.17
N ILE A 260 -12.02 7.27 -0.30
CA ILE A 260 -11.00 8.21 0.18
C ILE A 260 -11.47 9.66 -0.06
N ASN A 261 -11.92 9.98 -1.29
CA ASN A 261 -12.37 11.33 -1.62
C ASN A 261 -13.64 11.72 -0.84
N ASN A 262 -14.63 10.84 -0.77
CA ASN A 262 -15.88 11.11 -0.07
C ASN A 262 -15.67 11.28 1.43
N ARG A 263 -14.81 10.48 2.04
CA ARG A 263 -14.56 10.51 3.49
C ARG A 263 -13.64 11.65 3.89
N TYR A 264 -12.51 11.83 3.21
CA TYR A 264 -11.44 12.71 3.66
C TYR A 264 -11.29 14.00 2.84
N GLN A 265 -11.91 14.08 1.65
CA GLN A 265 -11.76 15.18 0.69
C GLN A 265 -10.28 15.49 0.37
N LEU A 266 -9.45 14.45 0.36
CA LEU A 266 -8.04 14.54 0.01
C LEU A 266 -7.84 14.11 -1.45
N PRO A 267 -6.94 14.80 -2.19
CA PRO A 267 -6.38 14.26 -3.42
C PRO A 267 -5.73 12.90 -3.18
N VAL A 268 -5.72 12.05 -4.20
CA VAL A 268 -5.13 10.70 -4.13
C VAL A 268 -3.97 10.58 -5.10
N LEU A 269 -2.82 10.12 -4.61
CA LEU A 269 -1.73 9.66 -5.45
C LEU A 269 -1.71 8.14 -5.41
N ILE A 270 -2.01 7.48 -6.53
CA ILE A 270 -1.90 6.01 -6.59
C ILE A 270 -0.42 5.69 -6.74
N THR A 271 0.19 5.26 -5.65
CA THR A 271 1.63 5.03 -5.52
C THR A 271 2.01 3.62 -5.96
N GLU A 272 1.06 2.69 -5.98
CA GLU A 272 1.31 1.32 -6.38
C GLU A 272 0.05 0.62 -6.90
N ASN A 273 0.14 0.02 -8.09
CA ASN A 273 -0.82 -0.95 -8.61
C ASN A 273 -0.18 -1.72 -9.76
N GLY A 274 -0.38 -3.03 -9.83
CA GLY A 274 0.17 -3.83 -10.92
C GLY A 274 -0.14 -5.31 -10.82
N LEU A 275 0.35 -6.07 -11.80
CA LEU A 275 0.16 -7.51 -11.87
C LEU A 275 1.49 -8.26 -11.83
N GLY A 276 1.62 -9.11 -10.80
CA GLY A 276 2.69 -10.07 -10.67
C GLY A 276 2.34 -11.38 -11.37
N ALA A 277 3.16 -11.80 -12.32
CA ALA A 277 2.94 -13.02 -13.11
C ALA A 277 4.27 -13.70 -13.46
N PHE A 278 4.19 -14.94 -13.97
CA PHE A 278 5.35 -15.68 -14.46
C PHE A 278 5.63 -15.31 -15.93
N ASP A 279 6.43 -14.26 -16.16
CA ASP A 279 6.79 -13.89 -17.53
C ASP A 279 7.84 -14.85 -18.13
N THR A 280 7.68 -15.18 -19.42
CA THR A 280 8.65 -15.99 -20.18
C THR A 280 9.45 -15.09 -21.12
N LEU A 281 10.77 -15.28 -21.14
CA LEU A 281 11.65 -14.65 -22.13
C LEU A 281 11.73 -15.54 -23.38
N GLU A 282 11.17 -15.07 -24.48
CA GLU A 282 11.16 -15.74 -25.78
C GLU A 282 12.44 -15.42 -26.59
N GLU A 283 12.62 -16.11 -27.71
CA GLU A 283 13.72 -15.85 -28.65
C GLU A 283 13.69 -14.40 -29.15
N GLY A 284 14.86 -13.76 -29.25
CA GLY A 284 14.98 -12.38 -29.71
C GLY A 284 14.70 -11.31 -28.65
N ASP A 285 14.81 -11.65 -27.35
CA ASP A 285 14.55 -10.73 -26.24
C ASP A 285 13.12 -10.16 -26.26
N VAL A 286 12.15 -11.06 -26.41
CA VAL A 286 10.72 -10.74 -26.44
C VAL A 286 10.03 -11.28 -25.19
N VAL A 287 9.13 -10.48 -24.61
CA VAL A 287 8.24 -10.90 -23.52
C VAL A 287 6.84 -10.42 -23.85
N ASN A 288 5.94 -11.37 -24.16
CA ASN A 288 4.55 -11.10 -24.48
C ASN A 288 3.69 -11.19 -23.22
N ASP A 289 3.45 -10.05 -22.58
CA ASP A 289 2.73 -9.95 -21.32
C ASP A 289 1.37 -9.25 -21.47
N ASP A 290 0.56 -9.73 -22.41
CA ASP A 290 -0.79 -9.20 -22.69
C ASP A 290 -1.70 -9.19 -21.44
N TYR A 291 -1.60 -10.21 -20.58
CA TYR A 291 -2.32 -10.24 -19.30
C TYR A 291 -2.02 -9.04 -18.39
N ARG A 292 -0.79 -8.50 -18.44
CA ARG A 292 -0.40 -7.31 -17.68
C ARG A 292 -1.00 -6.05 -18.31
N ILE A 293 -1.05 -6.00 -19.64
CA ILE A 293 -1.72 -4.92 -20.37
C ILE A 293 -3.20 -4.89 -20.01
N ASP A 294 -3.90 -6.03 -20.09
CA ASP A 294 -5.34 -6.12 -19.79
C ASP A 294 -5.67 -5.70 -18.35
N TYR A 295 -4.84 -6.14 -17.39
CA TYR A 295 -4.97 -5.72 -15.98
C TYR A 295 -4.80 -4.21 -15.84
N LEU A 296 -3.71 -3.64 -16.36
CA LEU A 296 -3.44 -2.21 -16.21
C LEU A 296 -4.45 -1.34 -16.97
N GLU A 297 -4.85 -1.75 -18.17
CA GLU A 297 -5.85 -1.05 -18.98
C GLU A 297 -7.19 -0.94 -18.25
N SER A 298 -7.68 -2.05 -17.67
CA SER A 298 -8.92 -2.04 -16.90
C SER A 298 -8.85 -1.14 -15.64
N HIS A 299 -7.70 -1.09 -14.96
CA HIS A 299 -7.52 -0.20 -13.79
C HIS A 299 -7.39 1.26 -14.20
N VAL A 300 -6.70 1.58 -15.30
CA VAL A 300 -6.64 2.95 -15.83
C VAL A 300 -8.03 3.44 -16.25
N ALA A 301 -8.87 2.58 -16.85
CA ALA A 301 -10.26 2.92 -17.15
C ALA A 301 -11.05 3.25 -15.86
N ALA A 302 -10.88 2.46 -14.80
CA ALA A 302 -11.52 2.72 -13.52
C ALA A 302 -11.05 4.04 -12.87
N ILE A 303 -9.77 4.39 -13.01
CA ILE A 303 -9.22 5.68 -12.58
C ILE A 303 -9.87 6.84 -13.35
N GLN A 304 -9.98 6.73 -14.68
CA GLN A 304 -10.65 7.75 -15.51
C GLN A 304 -12.12 7.94 -15.11
N ASN A 305 -12.82 6.84 -14.79
CA ASN A 305 -14.19 6.89 -14.28
C ASN A 305 -14.26 7.56 -12.89
N ALA A 306 -13.30 7.29 -11.99
CA ALA A 306 -13.23 7.96 -10.69
C ALA A 306 -12.95 9.47 -10.82
N ILE A 307 -12.08 9.87 -11.74
CA ILE A 307 -11.85 11.29 -12.07
C ILE A 307 -13.15 11.93 -12.58
N SER A 308 -13.89 11.22 -13.44
CA SER A 308 -15.19 11.68 -13.95
C SER A 308 -16.26 11.77 -12.86
N ASP A 309 -16.18 10.94 -11.81
CA ASP A 309 -17.02 11.02 -10.61
C ASP A 309 -16.66 12.24 -9.71
N GLY A 310 -15.55 12.93 -9.99
CA GLY A 310 -15.07 14.11 -9.25
C GLY A 310 -13.97 13.82 -8.22
N VAL A 311 -13.30 12.67 -8.28
CA VAL A 311 -12.13 12.38 -7.45
C VAL A 311 -10.90 13.10 -8.01
N ASP A 312 -10.15 13.82 -7.15
CA ASP A 312 -8.87 14.42 -7.51
C ASP A 312 -7.75 13.37 -7.44
N VAL A 313 -7.36 12.82 -8.59
CA VAL A 313 -6.27 11.85 -8.70
C VAL A 313 -5.02 12.55 -9.25
N LEU A 314 -3.97 12.63 -8.43
CA LEU A 314 -2.73 13.35 -8.74
C LEU A 314 -1.84 12.61 -9.75
N GLY A 315 -1.90 11.28 -9.75
CA GLY A 315 -1.04 10.45 -10.58
C GLY A 315 -1.24 8.96 -10.33
N TYR A 316 -0.61 8.15 -11.19
CA TYR A 316 -0.68 6.69 -11.18
C TYR A 316 0.72 6.09 -11.39
N CYS A 317 1.24 5.46 -10.34
CA CYS A 317 2.53 4.78 -10.32
C CYS A 317 2.30 3.26 -10.41
N THR A 318 2.62 2.69 -11.57
CA THR A 318 2.52 1.25 -11.80
C THR A 318 3.61 0.49 -11.05
N TRP A 319 3.25 -0.64 -10.44
CA TRP A 319 4.21 -1.59 -9.88
C TRP A 319 4.53 -2.67 -10.92
N SER A 320 5.71 -2.66 -11.54
CA SER A 320 6.89 -1.81 -11.28
C SER A 320 7.60 -1.39 -12.57
N PHE A 321 8.62 -0.53 -12.48
CA PHE A 321 9.36 -0.12 -13.67
C PHE A 321 10.22 -1.26 -14.24
N THR A 322 11.12 -1.84 -13.43
CA THR A 322 11.83 -3.07 -13.77
C THR A 322 11.35 -4.21 -12.89
N ASP A 323 11.57 -5.46 -13.32
CA ASP A 323 11.51 -6.58 -12.38
C ASP A 323 12.45 -6.33 -11.20
N LEU A 324 12.06 -6.86 -10.04
CA LEU A 324 12.69 -6.61 -8.74
C LEU A 324 12.59 -7.84 -7.85
N LEU A 325 13.29 -7.80 -6.73
CA LEU A 325 13.19 -8.83 -5.68
C LEU A 325 11.86 -8.65 -4.94
N SER A 326 11.01 -9.68 -4.92
CA SER A 326 9.90 -9.75 -3.97
C SER A 326 10.42 -10.12 -2.58
N TRP A 327 9.86 -9.51 -1.54
CA TRP A 327 10.22 -9.73 -0.14
C TRP A 327 10.21 -11.21 0.26
N LEU A 328 9.21 -11.98 -0.19
CA LEU A 328 8.99 -13.38 0.22
C LEU A 328 8.88 -14.37 -0.95
N ASN A 329 8.94 -13.92 -2.21
CA ASN A 329 8.65 -14.77 -3.38
C ASN A 329 9.76 -14.81 -4.45
N GLY A 330 10.95 -14.29 -4.16
CA GLY A 330 12.07 -14.33 -5.11
C GLY A 330 11.84 -13.42 -6.32
N TYR A 331 12.19 -13.91 -7.53
CA TYR A 331 12.17 -13.16 -8.79
C TYR A 331 11.18 -13.71 -9.82
N GLN A 332 10.67 -14.94 -9.65
CA GLN A 332 9.74 -15.56 -10.60
C GLN A 332 8.42 -14.80 -10.77
N LYS A 333 7.89 -14.22 -9.68
CA LYS A 333 6.72 -13.34 -9.75
C LYS A 333 7.15 -11.94 -10.18
N ARG A 334 7.07 -11.67 -11.48
CA ARG A 334 7.58 -10.46 -12.13
C ARG A 334 6.49 -9.40 -12.26
N TYR A 335 6.88 -8.14 -12.06
CA TYR A 335 5.97 -6.98 -12.05
C TYR A 335 6.37 -5.90 -13.05
N GLY A 336 7.61 -5.94 -13.58
CA GLY A 336 8.19 -4.83 -14.31
C GLY A 336 7.56 -4.58 -15.68
N PHE A 337 7.62 -3.34 -16.18
CA PHE A 337 7.58 -3.10 -17.63
C PHE A 337 8.85 -3.55 -18.34
N VAL A 338 9.96 -3.57 -17.60
CA VAL A 338 11.27 -3.98 -18.10
C VAL A 338 11.68 -5.28 -17.41
N TYR A 339 11.76 -6.35 -18.18
CA TYR A 339 12.27 -7.63 -17.74
C TYR A 339 13.73 -7.52 -17.34
N VAL A 340 14.11 -8.16 -16.24
CA VAL A 340 15.51 -8.28 -15.82
C VAL A 340 15.93 -9.74 -15.95
N ASN A 341 16.95 -9.99 -16.78
CA ASN A 341 17.49 -11.32 -16.95
C ASN A 341 18.31 -11.73 -15.72
N ARG A 342 17.59 -12.33 -14.77
CA ARG A 342 18.05 -13.01 -13.57
C ARG A 342 16.97 -13.96 -13.08
N ASP A 343 17.33 -14.85 -12.16
CA ASP A 343 16.37 -15.70 -11.44
C ASP A 343 16.95 -16.10 -10.07
N GLU A 344 16.34 -17.11 -9.43
CA GLU A 344 16.73 -17.62 -8.11
C GLU A 344 18.09 -18.32 -8.13
N SER A 345 18.56 -18.78 -9.29
CA SER A 345 19.87 -19.44 -9.41
C SER A 345 21.04 -18.46 -9.42
N GLY A 346 20.79 -17.19 -9.75
CA GLY A 346 21.81 -16.16 -9.76
C GLY A 346 21.48 -14.94 -10.62
N PRO A 347 22.43 -13.99 -10.72
CA PRO A 347 22.20 -12.71 -11.39
C PRO A 347 22.15 -12.79 -12.92
N LYS A 348 22.61 -13.90 -13.54
CA LYS A 348 22.89 -13.99 -14.99
C LYS A 348 23.68 -12.75 -15.46
N ASP A 349 23.23 -12.05 -16.50
CA ASP A 349 23.84 -10.82 -17.02
C ASP A 349 23.13 -9.53 -16.57
N LEU A 350 22.02 -9.64 -15.83
CA LEU A 350 21.16 -8.53 -15.41
C LEU A 350 20.69 -7.62 -16.55
N ARG A 351 20.71 -8.07 -17.82
CA ARG A 351 20.30 -7.19 -18.94
C ARG A 351 18.82 -6.84 -18.83
N ARG A 352 18.47 -5.67 -19.37
CA ARG A 352 17.12 -5.11 -19.35
C ARG A 352 16.46 -5.32 -20.71
N VAL A 353 15.28 -5.93 -20.69
CA VAL A 353 14.49 -6.23 -21.90
C VAL A 353 13.12 -5.58 -21.76
N LYS A 354 12.73 -4.73 -22.71
CA LYS A 354 11.41 -4.07 -22.69
C LYS A 354 10.33 -5.10 -23.01
N LYS A 355 9.36 -5.28 -22.12
CA LYS A 355 8.20 -6.16 -22.37
C LYS A 355 7.20 -5.46 -23.30
N LYS A 356 6.18 -6.19 -23.78
CA LYS A 356 5.10 -5.60 -24.58
C LYS A 356 4.39 -4.47 -23.83
N SER A 357 4.15 -4.65 -22.54
CA SER A 357 3.54 -3.66 -21.64
C SER A 357 4.31 -2.34 -21.54
N PHE A 358 5.64 -2.34 -21.72
CA PHE A 358 6.45 -1.11 -21.78
C PHE A 358 5.97 -0.19 -22.92
N TYR A 359 5.79 -0.76 -24.11
CA TYR A 359 5.37 0.00 -25.29
C TYR A 359 3.90 0.42 -25.17
N TRP A 360 3.04 -0.43 -24.62
CA TRP A 360 1.66 -0.06 -24.34
C TRP A 360 1.58 1.15 -23.39
N TYR A 361 2.30 1.13 -22.27
CA TYR A 361 2.25 2.23 -21.29
C TYR A 361 2.90 3.51 -21.83
N GLN A 362 3.92 3.39 -22.71
CA GLN A 362 4.44 4.53 -23.46
C GLN A 362 3.33 5.22 -24.29
N GLU A 363 2.48 4.46 -24.96
CA GLU A 363 1.37 5.02 -25.75
C GLU A 363 0.28 5.63 -24.86
N VAL A 364 -0.02 5.01 -23.70
CA VAL A 364 -0.94 5.59 -22.70
C VAL A 364 -0.45 6.95 -22.22
N ILE A 365 0.84 7.09 -21.89
CA ILE A 365 1.43 8.35 -21.44
C ILE A 365 1.36 9.41 -22.56
N LYS A 366 1.73 9.05 -23.80
CA LYS A 366 1.68 9.97 -24.95
C LYS A 366 0.26 10.48 -25.22
N ALA A 367 -0.74 9.61 -25.06
CA ALA A 367 -2.14 9.95 -25.23
C ALA A 367 -2.78 10.62 -24.01
N ASN A 368 -2.05 10.73 -22.89
CA ASN A 368 -2.56 11.18 -21.60
C ASN A 368 -3.82 10.40 -21.16
N GLY A 369 -3.82 9.09 -21.35
CA GLY A 369 -4.96 8.22 -21.07
C GLY A 369 -5.07 7.05 -22.03
N LEU A 370 -6.12 6.24 -21.88
CA LEU A 370 -6.39 5.13 -22.79
C LEU A 370 -6.69 5.64 -24.21
N ILE A 371 -6.10 4.97 -25.20
CA ILE A 371 -6.39 5.21 -26.61
C ILE A 371 -7.66 4.43 -26.92
N ASN A 372 -8.73 5.12 -27.37
CA ASN A 372 -9.91 4.46 -27.91
C ASN A 372 -9.51 3.62 -29.13
N ARG A 373 -9.26 2.34 -28.92
CA ARG A 373 -9.22 1.36 -30.01
C ARG A 373 -10.68 1.15 -30.40
N GLU A 374 -11.11 1.75 -31.51
CA GLU A 374 -12.43 1.46 -32.07
C GLU A 374 -12.62 -0.06 -32.12
N LYS A 375 -13.71 -0.53 -31.49
CA LYS A 375 -14.08 -1.95 -31.38
C LYS A 375 -14.52 -2.52 -32.71
#